data_AF-A0A2D5U5H6-F1
#
_entry.id   AF-A0A2D5U5H6-F1
#
_cell.length_a   1.000
_cell.length_b   1.000
_cell.length_c   1.000
_cell.angle_alpha   90.00
_cell.angle_beta   90.00
_cell.angle_gamma   90.00
#
_symmetry.space_group_name_H-M   'P 1'
#
loop_
_entity.id
_entity.type
_entity.pdbx_description
1 polymer ?
#
loop_
_entity_poly.entity_id
_entity_poly.type
_entity_poly.pdbx_seq_one_letter_code
_entity_poly.pdbx_strand_id
1 'polypeptide(L)'
;MIEIPLERLSAEILTAIIEEFILRDGTDYGVQEASMDSKIAQVQRQLVRGDVLITFDPVTENCTLLTKHQFQRYQDEQKVAEEADLSGAYTDAEAYEDYSQDTGYNSE
;
A
#
# COMPACT_ATOMS: atom_id res chain seq x y z
N MET A 1 7.76 0.07 -1.65
CA MET A 1 7.47 1.52 -1.60
C MET A 1 8.06 2.09 -0.32
N ILE A 2 8.83 3.17 -0.42
CA ILE A 2 9.49 3.84 0.72
C ILE A 2 9.03 5.30 0.73
N GLU A 3 8.51 5.80 1.85
CA GLU A 3 8.22 7.23 1.99
C GLU A 3 9.53 8.03 2.07
N ILE A 4 9.60 9.13 1.32
CA ILE A 4 10.74 10.05 1.35
C ILE A 4 10.30 11.47 1.74
N PRO A 5 11.12 12.19 2.52
CA PRO A 5 10.82 13.57 2.91
C PRO A 5 10.90 14.51 1.71
N LEU A 6 10.01 15.49 1.64
CA LEU A 6 9.89 16.41 0.50
C LEU A 6 11.14 17.29 0.31
N GLU A 7 11.89 17.55 1.39
CA GLU A 7 13.11 18.36 1.39
C GLU A 7 14.28 17.66 0.67
N ARG A 8 14.16 16.37 0.38
CA ARG A 8 15.16 15.61 -0.37
C ARG A 8 15.05 15.79 -1.88
N LEU A 9 13.96 16.35 -2.39
CA LEU A 9 13.77 16.59 -3.81
C LEU A 9 14.03 18.06 -4.15
N SER A 10 14.60 18.29 -5.34
CA SER A 10 14.67 19.64 -5.89
C SER A 10 13.26 20.11 -6.28
N ALA A 11 13.05 21.42 -6.30
CA ALA A 11 11.76 22.00 -6.69
C ALA A 11 11.32 21.59 -8.11
N GLU A 12 12.27 21.42 -9.02
CA GLU A 12 12.04 20.94 -10.39
C GLU A 12 11.51 19.50 -10.40
N ILE A 13 12.20 18.59 -9.69
CA ILE A 13 11.79 17.19 -9.60
C ILE A 13 10.43 17.07 -8.90
N LEU A 14 10.22 17.82 -7.81
CA LEU A 14 8.96 17.82 -7.10
C LEU A 14 7.81 18.26 -8.03
N THR A 15 8.02 19.29 -8.84
CA THR A 15 7.01 19.78 -9.79
C THR A 15 6.71 18.72 -10.85
N ALA A 16 7.74 18.11 -11.44
CA ALA A 16 7.58 17.07 -12.46
C ALA A 16 6.80 15.85 -11.93
N ILE A 17 7.08 15.41 -10.71
CA ILE A 17 6.37 14.28 -10.10
C ILE A 17 4.91 14.66 -9.80
N ILE A 18 4.65 15.89 -9.32
CA ILE A 18 3.29 16.38 -9.09
C ILE A 18 2.49 16.43 -10.41
N GLU A 19 3.11 16.92 -11.48
CA GLU A 19 2.48 16.94 -12.81
C GLU A 19 2.14 15.54 -13.29
N GLU A 20 3.08 14.59 -13.19
CA GLU A 20 2.85 13.19 -13.55
C GLU A 20 1.70 12.59 -12.73
N PHE A 21 1.66 12.87 -11.42
CA PHE A 21 0.59 12.42 -10.53
C PHE A 21 -0.77 12.96 -10.97
N ILE A 22 -0.87 14.25 -11.28
CA ILE A 22 -2.11 14.88 -11.78
C ILE A 22 -2.55 14.27 -13.11
N LEU A 23 -1.60 13.99 -14.00
CA LEU A 23 -1.86 13.40 -15.32
C LEU A 23 -2.32 11.93 -15.24
N ARG A 24 -1.75 11.16 -14.31
CA ARG A 24 -2.06 9.73 -14.14
C ARG A 24 -3.36 9.47 -13.39
N ASP A 25 -3.52 10.11 -12.23
CA ASP A 25 -4.61 9.75 -11.31
C ASP A 25 -5.93 10.39 -11.76
N GLY A 26 -5.91 11.34 -12.71
CA GLY A 26 -7.11 11.98 -13.26
C GLY A 26 -8.02 12.56 -12.18
N THR A 27 -7.47 12.79 -10.98
CA THR A 27 -8.19 13.21 -9.80
C THR A 27 -8.69 14.62 -10.05
N ASP A 28 -9.98 14.68 -10.36
CA ASP A 28 -10.75 15.91 -10.49
C ASP A 28 -10.86 16.57 -9.11
N TYR A 29 -9.77 17.20 -8.69
CA TYR A 29 -9.69 18.00 -7.48
C TYR A 29 -10.44 19.34 -7.70
N GLY A 30 -11.76 19.27 -7.97
CA GLY A 30 -12.68 20.40 -7.94
C GLY A 30 -13.28 20.79 -9.31
N VAL A 31 -14.59 21.04 -9.27
CA VAL A 31 -15.59 21.24 -10.35
C VAL A 31 -15.40 22.52 -11.20
N GLN A 32 -14.18 22.99 -11.40
CA GLN A 32 -13.90 24.08 -12.31
C GLN A 32 -12.59 23.77 -13.03
N GLU A 33 -12.45 24.22 -14.27
CA GLU A 33 -11.23 24.13 -15.09
C GLU A 33 -10.04 24.85 -14.43
N ALA A 34 -9.58 24.33 -13.30
CA ALA A 34 -8.45 24.83 -12.56
C ALA A 34 -7.21 24.64 -13.45
N SER A 35 -6.45 25.71 -13.63
CA SER A 35 -5.19 25.66 -14.36
C SER A 35 -4.26 24.60 -13.78
N MET A 36 -3.31 24.11 -14.59
CA MET A 36 -2.30 23.16 -14.13
C MET A 36 -1.60 23.67 -12.86
N ASP A 37 -1.24 24.96 -12.83
CA ASP A 37 -0.63 25.62 -11.66
C ASP A 37 -1.50 25.54 -10.39
N SER A 38 -2.82 25.68 -10.54
CA SER A 38 -3.76 25.61 -9.43
C SER A 38 -3.82 24.20 -8.84
N LYS A 39 -3.78 23.18 -9.70
CA LYS A 39 -3.72 21.77 -9.30
C LYS A 39 -2.39 21.45 -8.63
N ILE A 40 -1.27 21.93 -9.17
CA ILE A 40 0.05 21.80 -8.55
C ILE A 40 0.05 22.39 -7.13
N ALA A 41 -0.45 23.63 -6.97
CA ALA A 41 -0.53 24.29 -5.67
C ALA A 41 -1.45 23.54 -4.68
N GLN A 42 -2.48 22.86 -5.16
CA GLN A 42 -3.34 22.03 -4.32
C GLN A 42 -2.63 20.76 -3.85
N VAL A 43 -1.89 20.07 -4.73
CA VAL A 43 -1.11 18.90 -4.36
C VAL A 43 0.02 19.28 -3.39
N GLN A 44 0.69 20.42 -3.61
CA GLN A 44 1.69 20.94 -2.65
C GLN A 44 1.10 21.15 -1.26
N ARG A 45 -0.13 21.70 -1.15
CA ARG A 45 -0.81 21.85 0.14
C ARG A 45 -1.14 20.50 0.79
N GLN A 46 -1.50 19.49 0.00
CA GLN A 46 -1.75 18.12 0.50
C GLN A 46 -0.47 17.44 0.98
N LEU A 47 0.65 17.65 0.29
CA LEU A 47 1.98 17.19 0.71
C LEU A 47 2.35 17.79 2.07
N VAL A 48 2.17 19.10 2.25
CA VAL A 48 2.44 19.77 3.53
C VAL A 48 1.52 19.26 4.66
N ARG A 49 0.28 18.87 4.34
CA ARG A 49 -0.66 18.28 5.31
C ARG A 49 -0.39 16.81 5.63
N GLY A 50 0.38 16.11 4.78
CA GLY A 50 0.60 14.67 4.87
C GLY A 50 -0.57 13.82 4.37
N ASP A 51 -1.48 14.40 3.58
CA ASP A 51 -2.56 13.67 2.91
C ASP A 51 -2.05 12.91 1.68
N VAL A 52 -1.04 13.48 1.03
CA VAL A 52 -0.26 12.89 -0.06
C VAL A 52 1.18 12.79 0.41
N LEU A 53 1.84 11.69 0.04
CA LEU A 53 3.20 11.35 0.43
C LEU A 53 4.03 11.15 -0.81
N ILE A 54 5.32 11.50 -0.71
CA ILE A 54 6.29 11.19 -1.76
C ILE A 54 6.83 9.80 -1.48
N THR A 55 6.79 8.94 -2.47
CA THR A 55 7.22 7.55 -2.34
C THR A 55 8.23 7.19 -3.41
N PHE A 56 9.30 6.51 -3.00
CA PHE A 56 10.29 5.93 -3.87
C PHE A 56 10.04 4.42 -4.02
N ASP A 57 10.05 3.95 -5.26
CA ASP A 57 10.09 2.53 -5.56
C ASP A 57 11.53 2.11 -5.87
N PRO A 58 12.18 1.32 -5.00
CA PRO A 58 13.55 0.86 -5.22
C PRO A 58 13.68 -0.15 -6.38
N VAL A 59 12.58 -0.75 -6.84
CA VAL A 59 12.61 -1.73 -7.93
C VAL A 59 12.68 -1.03 -9.28
N THR A 60 11.84 -0.01 -9.47
CA THR A 60 11.80 0.78 -10.71
C THR A 60 12.67 2.04 -10.64
N GLU A 61 13.30 2.29 -9.49
CA GLU A 61 14.09 3.48 -9.17
C GLU A 61 13.35 4.80 -9.46
N ASN A 62 12.02 4.79 -9.27
CA ASN A 62 11.17 5.93 -9.59
C ASN A 62 10.56 6.59 -8.34
N CYS A 63 10.43 7.91 -8.38
CA CYS A 63 9.69 8.68 -7.38
C CYS A 63 8.27 8.94 -7.88
N THR A 64 7.28 8.74 -7.04
CA THR A 64 5.88 9.03 -7.33
C THR A 64 5.17 9.59 -6.10
N LEU A 65 3.92 10.01 -6.27
CA LEU A 65 3.06 10.42 -5.16
C LEU A 65 1.99 9.37 -4.91
N LEU A 66 1.70 9.14 -3.65
CA LEU A 66 0.58 8.32 -3.22
C LEU A 66 -0.20 9.05 -2.14
N THR A 67 -1.51 8.89 -2.13
CA THR A 67 -2.32 9.27 -0.98
C THR A 67 -1.91 8.43 0.23
N LYS A 68 -2.06 8.98 1.42
CA LYS A 68 -1.81 8.25 2.68
C LYS A 68 -2.54 6.90 2.74
N HIS A 69 -3.76 6.85 2.21
CA HIS A 69 -4.54 5.61 2.12
C HIS A 69 -3.93 4.58 1.17
N GLN A 70 -3.54 5.00 -0.05
CA GLN A 70 -2.86 4.10 -1.00
C GLN A 70 -1.55 3.57 -0.42
N PHE A 71 -0.75 4.44 0.21
CA PHE A 71 0.52 4.05 0.83
C PHE A 71 0.31 3.03 1.97
N GLN A 72 -0.69 3.25 2.83
CA GLN A 72 -1.02 2.30 3.89
C GLN A 72 -1.42 0.94 3.31
N ARG A 73 -2.23 0.92 2.26
CA ARG A 73 -2.63 -0.33 1.60
C ARG A 73 -1.42 -1.10 1.07
N TYR A 74 -0.46 -0.42 0.45
CA TYR A 74 0.80 -1.04 0.02
C TYR A 74 1.61 -1.61 1.19
N GLN A 75 1.65 -0.91 2.33
CA GLN A 75 2.33 -1.40 3.54
C GLN A 75 1.66 -2.67 4.09
N ASP A 76 0.33 -2.69 4.13
CA ASP A 76 -0.43 -3.83 4.66
C ASP A 76 -0.31 -5.06 3.75
N GLU A 77 -0.39 -4.86 2.42
CA GLU A 77 -0.22 -5.95 1.44
C GLU A 77 1.18 -6.61 1.55
N GLN A 78 2.23 -5.83 1.80
CA GLN A 78 3.59 -6.36 2.00
C GLN A 78 3.71 -7.16 3.31
N LYS A 79 3.10 -6.70 4.39
CA LYS A 79 3.09 -7.42 5.68
C LYS A 79 2.33 -8.73 5.60
N VAL A 80 1.16 -8.74 4.95
CA VAL A 80 0.35 -9.96 4.78
C VAL A 80 1.10 -11.01 3.96
N ALA A 81 1.84 -10.61 2.93
CA ALA A 81 2.67 -11.52 2.15
C ALA A 81 3.82 -12.13 2.98
N GLU A 82 4.43 -11.35 3.87
CA GLU A 82 5.53 -11.78 4.74
C GLU A 82 5.04 -12.66 5.91
N GLU A 83 3.85 -12.39 6.47
CA GLU A 83 3.23 -13.20 7.52
C GLU A 83 2.66 -14.53 7.00
N ALA A 84 2.17 -14.56 5.76
CA ALA A 84 1.70 -15.79 5.13
C ALA A 84 2.84 -16.82 4.93
N ASP A 85 4.04 -16.37 4.57
CA ASP A 85 5.22 -17.22 4.41
C ASP A 85 5.68 -17.84 5.76
N LEU A 86 5.52 -17.10 6.87
CA LEU A 86 5.86 -17.58 8.22
C LEU A 86 4.83 -18.56 8.81
N SER A 87 3.55 -18.42 8.45
CA SER A 87 2.46 -19.27 8.97
C SER A 87 2.34 -20.64 8.28
N GLY A 88 3.02 -20.86 7.15
CA GLY A 88 2.96 -22.10 6.36
C GLY A 88 3.78 -23.28 6.92
N ALA A 89 4.51 -23.10 8.03
CA ALA A 89 5.49 -24.08 8.53
C ALA A 89 5.06 -24.92 9.75
N TYR A 90 3.84 -24.78 10.29
CA TYR A 90 3.38 -25.57 11.45
C TYR A 90 1.90 -25.97 11.36
N THR A 91 1.57 -26.92 10.49
CA THR A 91 0.37 -27.77 10.65
C THR A 91 0.66 -29.18 10.14
N ASP A 92 1.53 -29.91 10.85
CA ASP A 92 1.70 -31.35 10.68
C ASP A 92 1.84 -31.97 12.07
N ALA A 93 0.72 -32.33 12.72
CA ALA A 93 0.71 -33.21 13.91
C ALA A 93 -0.67 -33.71 14.41
N GLU A 94 -1.83 -33.16 14.01
CA GLU A 94 -3.11 -33.56 14.65
C GLU A 94 -4.20 -34.00 13.66
N ALA A 95 -3.85 -34.86 12.71
CA ALA A 95 -4.83 -35.59 11.88
C ALA A 95 -4.86 -37.10 12.16
N TYR A 96 -4.23 -37.56 13.25
CA TYR A 96 -4.12 -38.97 13.62
C TYR A 96 -4.63 -39.21 15.04
N GLU A 97 -5.92 -39.06 15.29
CA GLU A 97 -6.55 -39.59 16.51
C GLU A 97 -8.09 -39.60 16.38
N ASP A 98 -8.66 -40.47 15.53
CA ASP A 98 -10.11 -40.79 15.64
C ASP A 98 -10.49 -42.22 15.20
N TYR A 99 -9.53 -43.14 15.08
CA TYR A 99 -9.85 -44.56 14.88
C TYR A 99 -9.29 -45.40 16.04
N SER A 100 -9.82 -45.14 17.24
CA SER A 100 -9.77 -46.12 18.32
C SER A 100 -11.04 -46.07 19.16
N GLN A 101 -11.74 -47.21 19.16
CA GLN A 101 -12.80 -47.66 20.08
C GLN A 101 -14.25 -47.56 19.56
N ASP A 102 -14.67 -48.60 18.83
CA ASP A 102 -15.92 -49.29 19.18
C ASP A 102 -15.71 -50.80 19.10
N THR A 103 -15.21 -51.36 20.20
CA THR A 103 -15.35 -52.78 20.52
C THR A 103 -16.24 -52.88 21.75
N GLY A 104 -17.54 -53.16 21.58
CA GLY A 104 -18.42 -53.33 22.74
C GLY A 104 -19.89 -53.60 22.46
N TYR A 105 -20.22 -54.87 22.16
CA TYR A 105 -21.41 -55.62 22.59
C TYR A 105 -22.63 -54.87 23.17
N ASN A 106 -23.81 -55.10 22.55
CA ASN A 106 -25.05 -55.60 23.17
C ASN A 106 -26.02 -55.93 22.00
N SER A 107 -26.37 -57.19 21.72
CA SER A 107 -27.31 -58.07 22.45
C SER A 107 -28.70 -57.47 22.57
N GLU A 108 -29.60 -57.84 21.65
CA GLU A 108 -31.00 -58.23 21.88
C GLU A 108 -31.53 -59.05 20.68
#